data_AF-A0A7V3CYE4-F1
#
_entry.id   AF-A0A7V3CYE4-F1
#
_cell.length_a   1.000
_cell.length_b   1.000
_cell.length_c   1.000
_cell.angle_alpha   90.00
_cell.angle_beta   90.00
_cell.angle_gamma   90.00
#
_symmetry.space_group_name_H-M   'P 1'
#
loop_
_entity.id
_entity.type
_entity.pdbx_description
1 polymer ?
#
loop_
_entity_poly.entity_id
_entity_poly.type
_entity_poly.pdbx_seq_one_letter_code
_entity_poly.pdbx_strand_id
1 'polypeptide(L)'
;MKSLKQLVNNSLNSFSLILAVSKKEVRQLKRDYRLLFVIFFFPVFLLVIFGYAINFDVKHIKLAVYDKEKSELSRELINSLQNS
;
A
#
# COMPACT_ATOMS: atom_id res chain seq x y z
N MET A 1 3.20 14.77 -49.61
CA MET A 1 2.39 13.68 -49.02
C MET A 1 3.17 12.41 -48.63
N LYS A 2 4.34 12.11 -49.24
CA LYS A 2 5.18 10.93 -48.86
C LYS A 2 5.85 11.05 -47.47
N SER A 3 6.25 12.25 -47.05
CA SER A 3 6.90 12.52 -45.75
C SER A 3 5.99 12.22 -44.54
N LEU A 4 4.70 12.56 -44.62
CA LEU A 4 3.72 12.28 -43.56
C LEU A 4 3.48 10.77 -43.35
N LYS A 5 3.41 9.98 -44.42
CA LYS A 5 3.29 8.51 -44.32
C LYS A 5 4.52 7.88 -43.68
N GLN A 6 5.70 8.46 -43.87
CA GLN A 6 6.94 7.94 -43.31
C GLN A 6 7.05 8.20 -41.79
N LEU A 7 6.58 9.36 -41.31
CA LEU A 7 6.48 9.65 -39.88
C LEU A 7 5.47 8.74 -39.16
N VAL A 8 4.31 8.49 -39.78
CA VAL A 8 3.31 7.56 -39.23
C VAL A 8 3.82 6.12 -39.24
N ASN A 9 4.46 5.66 -40.33
CA ASN A 9 4.98 4.30 -40.43
C ASN A 9 6.14 4.04 -39.44
N ASN A 10 7.01 5.03 -39.20
CA ASN A 10 8.04 4.94 -38.17
C ASN A 10 7.43 4.93 -36.75
N SER A 11 6.36 5.69 -36.50
CA SER A 11 5.64 5.66 -35.22
C SER A 11 4.99 4.29 -34.93
N LEU A 12 4.39 3.66 -35.95
CA LEU A 12 3.82 2.31 -35.83
C LEU A 12 4.91 1.24 -35.55
N ASN A 13 6.12 1.41 -36.09
CA ASN A 13 7.26 0.53 -35.81
C ASN A 13 7.87 0.75 -34.41
N SER A 14 7.74 1.94 -33.83
CA SER A 14 8.19 2.19 -32.46
C SER A 14 7.40 1.36 -31.44
N PHE A 15 6.11 1.15 -31.67
CA PHE A 15 5.25 0.39 -30.75
C PHE A 15 5.64 -1.10 -30.70
N SER A 16 5.99 -1.69 -31.84
CA SER A 16 6.45 -3.08 -31.92
C SER A 16 7.85 -3.25 -31.29
N LEU A 17 8.72 -2.25 -31.39
CA LEU A 17 10.02 -2.24 -30.70
C LEU A 17 9.84 -2.20 -29.17
N ILE A 18 8.98 -1.32 -28.66
CA ILE A 18 8.69 -1.23 -27.22
C ILE A 18 8.11 -2.55 -26.69
N LEU A 19 7.21 -3.18 -27.45
CA LEU A 19 6.66 -4.49 -27.09
C LEU A 19 7.72 -5.61 -27.13
N ALA A 20 8.63 -5.59 -28.11
CA ALA A 20 9.71 -6.56 -28.22
C ALA A 20 10.70 -6.44 -27.04
N VAL A 21 11.07 -5.20 -26.66
CA VAL A 21 11.93 -4.93 -25.50
C VAL A 21 11.21 -5.31 -24.22
N SER A 22 9.95 -4.89 -24.02
CA SER A 22 9.15 -5.26 -22.85
C SER A 22 9.04 -6.77 -22.67
N LYS A 23 8.84 -7.52 -23.76
CA LYS A 23 8.78 -8.99 -23.72
C LYS A 23 10.13 -9.61 -23.30
N LYS A 24 11.25 -9.01 -23.73
CA LYS A 24 12.59 -9.44 -23.34
C LYS A 24 12.82 -9.19 -21.84
N GLU A 25 12.50 -7.99 -21.36
CA GLU A 25 12.64 -7.60 -19.95
C GLU A 25 11.74 -8.43 -19.03
N VAL A 26 10.48 -8.66 -19.40
CA VAL A 26 9.56 -9.51 -18.61
C VAL A 26 10.07 -10.94 -18.50
N ARG A 27 10.65 -11.50 -19.58
CA ARG A 27 11.27 -12.83 -19.53
C ARG A 27 12.49 -12.86 -18.62
N GLN A 28 13.27 -11.77 -18.61
CA GLN A 28 14.46 -11.63 -17.78
C GLN A 28 14.09 -11.51 -16.30
N LEU A 29 13.11 -10.67 -15.97
CA LEU A 29 12.52 -10.54 -14.64
C LEU A 29 11.91 -11.85 -14.15
N LYS A 30 11.20 -12.59 -15.01
CA LYS A 30 10.62 -13.89 -14.66
C LYS A 30 11.66 -14.95 -14.31
N ARG A 31 12.85 -14.89 -14.90
CA ARG A 31 13.96 -15.81 -14.62
C ARG A 31 14.77 -15.40 -13.38
N ASP A 32 14.66 -14.15 -12.96
CA ASP A 32 15.31 -13.68 -11.75
C ASP A 32 14.44 -14.00 -10.53
N TYR A 33 14.51 -15.26 -10.10
CA TYR A 33 13.80 -15.75 -8.92
C TYR A 33 14.14 -14.96 -7.65
N ARG A 34 15.31 -14.33 -7.57
CA ARG A 34 15.68 -13.51 -6.40
C ARG A 34 14.88 -12.21 -6.35
N LEU A 35 14.75 -11.52 -7.48
CA LEU A 35 13.91 -10.31 -7.55
C LEU A 35 12.44 -10.63 -7.29
N LEU A 36 11.91 -11.69 -7.91
CA LEU A 36 10.54 -12.14 -7.64
C LEU A 36 10.32 -12.48 -6.16
N PHE A 37 11.29 -13.16 -5.55
CA PHE A 37 11.24 -13.48 -4.13
C PHE A 37 11.20 -12.22 -3.29
N VAL A 38 12.08 -11.23 -3.52
CA VAL A 38 12.09 -9.99 -2.73
C VAL A 38 10.79 -9.22 -2.88
N ILE A 39 10.27 -9.07 -4.10
CA ILE A 39 9.02 -8.34 -4.39
C ILE A 39 7.82 -8.97 -3.67
N PHE A 40 7.79 -10.29 -3.48
CA PHE A 40 6.69 -10.98 -2.81
C PHE A 40 6.93 -11.18 -1.31
N PHE A 41 8.15 -11.52 -0.92
CA PHE A 41 8.53 -11.79 0.46
C PHE A 41 8.51 -10.53 1.31
N PHE A 42 9.06 -9.42 0.82
CA PHE A 42 9.12 -8.17 1.57
C PHE A 42 7.74 -7.65 2.02
N PRO A 43 6.72 -7.55 1.13
CA PRO A 43 5.38 -7.13 1.57
C PRO A 43 4.71 -8.14 2.50
N VAL A 44 4.89 -9.44 2.30
CA VAL A 44 4.35 -10.47 3.21
C VAL A 44 5.00 -10.38 4.58
N PHE A 45 6.32 -10.22 4.64
CA PHE A 45 7.08 -10.04 5.87
C PHE A 45 6.64 -8.78 6.62
N LEU A 46 6.47 -7.66 5.91
CA LEU A 46 5.92 -6.43 6.48
C LEU A 46 4.51 -6.68 7.03
N LEU A 47 3.64 -7.38 6.31
CA LEU A 47 2.28 -7.66 6.77
C LEU A 47 2.27 -8.54 8.03
N VAL A 48 3.17 -9.51 8.14
CA VAL A 48 3.33 -10.32 9.35
C VAL A 48 3.82 -9.46 10.51
N ILE A 49 4.84 -8.61 10.30
CA ILE A 49 5.31 -7.68 11.34
C ILE A 49 4.20 -6.75 11.76
N PHE A 50 3.50 -6.09 10.83
CA PHE A 50 2.41 -5.18 11.17
C PHE A 50 1.25 -5.91 11.84
N GLY A 51 0.87 -7.09 11.34
CA GLY A 51 -0.21 -7.89 11.92
C GLY A 51 0.12 -8.44 13.32
N TYR A 52 1.39 -8.73 13.61
CA TYR A 52 1.83 -9.19 14.92
C TYR A 52 2.14 -8.04 15.89
N ALA A 53 2.79 -6.97 15.40
CA ALA A 53 3.17 -5.81 16.19
C ALA A 53 1.97 -4.92 16.53
N ILE A 54 0.94 -4.89 15.68
CA ILE A 54 -0.38 -4.39 16.04
C ILE A 54 -1.01 -5.43 16.97
N ASN A 55 -0.61 -5.38 18.23
CA ASN A 55 -1.38 -5.99 19.29
C ASN A 55 -2.72 -5.27 19.31
N PHE A 56 -3.78 -5.94 18.86
CA PHE A 56 -5.17 -5.49 19.06
C PHE A 56 -5.59 -5.51 20.54
N ASP A 57 -4.64 -5.43 21.48
CA ASP A 57 -4.92 -5.16 22.89
C ASP A 57 -5.13 -3.65 23.08
N VAL A 58 -6.23 -3.16 22.50
CA VAL A 58 -6.73 -1.79 22.73
C VAL A 58 -7.37 -1.66 24.12
N LYS A 59 -6.96 -2.51 25.08
CA LYS A 59 -7.47 -2.51 26.46
C LYS A 59 -6.76 -1.49 27.35
N HIS A 60 -5.56 -1.06 26.97
CA HIS A 60 -4.69 -0.21 27.80
C HIS A 60 -4.48 1.19 27.20
N ILE A 61 -5.42 1.70 26.41
CA ILE A 61 -5.42 3.12 26.04
C ILE A 61 -5.64 3.95 27.31
N LYS A 62 -4.59 4.66 27.74
CA LYS A 62 -4.66 5.64 28.84
C LYS A 62 -5.52 6.82 28.39
N LEU A 63 -6.84 6.71 28.59
CA LEU A 63 -7.79 7.79 28.38
C LEU A 63 -7.63 8.80 29.53
N ALA A 64 -7.15 10.00 29.20
CA ALA A 64 -7.16 11.13 30.11
C ALA A 64 -8.41 11.97 29.84
N VAL A 65 -9.31 12.03 30.81
CA VAL A 65 -10.51 12.87 30.74
C VAL A 65 -10.21 14.19 31.44
N TYR A 66 -10.50 15.32 30.77
CA TYR A 66 -10.39 16.65 31.34
C TYR A 66 -11.78 17.30 31.45
N ASP A 67 -12.33 17.30 32.67
CA ASP A 67 -13.66 17.83 32.97
C ASP A 67 -13.54 19.20 33.66
N LYS A 68 -13.91 20.26 32.94
CA LYS A 68 -13.89 21.65 33.43
C LYS A 68 -15.18 22.06 34.14
N GLU A 69 -16.30 21.53 33.68
CA GLU A 69 -17.63 22.00 34.08
C GLU A 69 -18.18 21.20 35.26
N LYS A 70 -17.67 19.98 35.51
CA LYS A 70 -18.06 19.08 36.62
C LYS A 70 -19.57 18.85 36.70
N SER A 71 -20.27 18.97 35.57
CA SER A 71 -21.72 18.81 35.48
C SER A 71 -22.13 17.35 35.60
N GLU A 72 -23.39 17.10 36.00
CA GLU A 72 -23.97 15.76 36.10
C GLU A 72 -23.87 14.97 34.78
N LEU A 73 -24.19 15.63 33.65
CA LEU A 73 -24.08 15.05 32.31
C LEU A 73 -22.63 14.67 31.95
N SER A 74 -21.66 15.50 32.34
CA SER A 74 -20.23 15.20 32.15
C SER A 74 -19.83 13.92 32.89
N ARG A 75 -20.27 13.77 34.14
CA ARG A 75 -19.99 12.58 34.97
C ARG A 75 -20.65 11.32 34.43
N GLU A 76 -21.89 11.42 33.95
CA GLU A 76 -22.62 10.28 33.38
C GLU A 76 -21.94 9.77 32.10
N LEU A 77 -21.50 10.68 31.23
CA LEU A 77 -20.73 10.34 30.03
C LEU A 77 -19.41 9.64 30.39
N ILE A 78 -18.67 10.17 31.37
CA ILE A 78 -17.39 9.58 31.82
C ILE A 78 -17.59 8.17 32.38
N ASN A 79 -18.64 7.97 33.19
CA ASN A 79 -18.95 6.66 33.77
C ASN A 79 -19.34 5.64 32.68
N SER A 80 -20.04 6.07 31.62
CA SER A 80 -20.36 5.19 30.49
C SER A 80 -19.13 4.75 29.70
N LEU A 81 -18.09 5.59 29.64
CA LEU A 81 -16.82 5.32 28.94
C LEU A 81 -15.87 4.42 29.77
N GLN A 82 -16.03 4.36 31.09
CA GLN A 82 -15.23 3.50 31.96
C GLN A 82 -15.79 2.07 32.09
N ASN A 83 -17.07 1.86 31.79
CA ASN A 83 -17.77 0.57 31.95
C ASN A 83 -17.97 -0.22 30.63
N SER A 84 -17.37 0.22 29.52
CA SER A 84 -17.40 -0.48 28.21
C SER A 84 -16.15 -1.32 27.99
#